data_AF-A0A0F9XYT9-F1
#
_entry.id   AF-A0A0F9XYT9-F1
#
_cell.length_a   1.000
_cell.length_b   1.000
_cell.length_c   1.000
_cell.angle_alpha   90.00
_cell.angle_beta   90.00
_cell.angle_gamma   90.00
#
_symmetry.space_group_name_H-M   'P 1'
#
loop_
_entity.id
_entity.type
_entity.pdbx_description
1 polymer ?
#
loop_
_entity_poly.entity_id
_entity_poly.type
_entity_poly.pdbx_seq_one_letter_code
_entity_poly.pdbx_strand_id
1 'polypeptide(L)'
;MSEEKDLKNLSPEELKLKQQEMLEEFMKKNTKEISVPEFSSSYKKDALFIIKELVIAQKEVEEKLNSFVSMYKIIDEKIELLTSQGKIQLNDQDYKKIKDSFLEYEKFLNQVLQEVTSEIVFYSNLVGEKPLEKITVFKNAPDDAVLFLNDKLKSTKKYAKNTIKDLRIGYSRYFVDLQEQIRRLDYLVLHTKAEKKD
;
A
#
# COMPACT_ATOMS: atom_id res chain seq x y z
N MET A 1 16.88 -21.98 -21.46
CA MET A 1 15.99 -22.84 -20.63
C MET A 1 16.70 -23.42 -19.38
N SER A 2 17.82 -22.87 -18.89
CA SER A 2 18.51 -23.42 -17.71
C SER A 2 18.28 -22.65 -16.40
N GLU A 3 17.75 -21.42 -16.42
CA GLU A 3 17.62 -20.59 -15.19
C GLU A 3 16.35 -20.88 -14.36
N GLU A 4 15.27 -21.41 -14.95
CA GLU A 4 14.02 -21.67 -14.22
C GLU A 4 14.08 -22.86 -13.25
N LYS A 5 15.06 -23.77 -13.41
CA LYS A 5 15.18 -24.94 -12.53
C LYS A 5 15.89 -24.64 -11.20
N ASP A 6 16.66 -23.55 -11.13
CA ASP A 6 17.51 -23.23 -9.96
C ASP A 6 16.84 -22.34 -8.91
N LEU A 7 15.65 -21.79 -9.21
CA LEU A 7 14.92 -20.92 -8.26
C LEU A 7 14.08 -21.70 -7.23
N LYS A 8 13.77 -22.97 -7.50
CA LYS A 8 12.87 -23.78 -6.66
C LYS A 8 13.51 -24.31 -5.36
N ASN A 9 14.83 -24.22 -5.24
CA ASN A 9 15.59 -24.76 -4.11
C ASN A 9 16.22 -23.68 -3.20
N LEU A 10 15.97 -22.40 -3.49
CA LEU A 10 16.52 -21.29 -2.70
C LEU A 10 15.67 -21.06 -1.45
N SER A 11 16.32 -20.74 -0.34
CA SER A 11 15.63 -20.22 0.84
C SER A 11 14.92 -18.90 0.52
N PRO A 12 13.89 -18.50 1.30
CA PRO A 12 13.19 -17.22 1.07
C PRO A 12 14.11 -15.99 1.07
N GLU A 13 15.22 -16.03 1.81
CA GLU A 13 16.20 -14.93 1.87
C GLU A 13 17.10 -14.91 0.62
N GLU A 14 17.59 -16.06 0.17
CA GLU A 14 18.38 -16.17 -1.06
C GLU A 14 17.56 -15.82 -2.30
N LEU A 15 16.26 -16.18 -2.29
CA LEU A 15 15.33 -15.83 -3.36
C LEU A 15 15.14 -14.31 -3.44
N LYS A 16 15.01 -13.63 -2.29
CA LYS A 16 14.90 -12.16 -2.22
C LYS A 16 16.18 -11.49 -2.72
N LEU A 17 17.34 -11.96 -2.28
CA LEU A 17 18.63 -11.40 -2.70
C LEU A 17 18.82 -11.54 -4.22
N LYS A 18 18.55 -12.72 -4.76
CA LYS A 18 18.66 -12.99 -6.20
C LYS A 18 17.66 -12.17 -7.04
N GLN A 19 16.43 -11.98 -6.54
CA GLN A 19 15.46 -11.09 -7.18
C GLN A 19 15.92 -9.63 -7.17
N GLN A 20 16.57 -9.20 -6.09
CA GLN A 20 17.12 -7.86 -5.98
C GLN A 20 18.29 -7.65 -6.95
N GLU A 21 19.22 -8.60 -7.05
CA GLU A 21 20.33 -8.57 -8.01
C GLU A 21 19.83 -8.54 -9.46
N MET A 22 18.84 -9.36 -9.80
CA MET A 22 18.22 -9.34 -11.13
C MET A 22 17.56 -7.99 -11.45
N LEU A 23 16.89 -7.38 -10.46
CA LEU A 23 16.28 -6.06 -10.61
C LEU A 23 17.34 -4.98 -10.80
N GLU A 24 18.43 -5.00 -10.03
CA GLU A 24 19.53 -4.05 -10.15
C GLU A 24 20.21 -4.15 -11.52
N GLU A 25 20.47 -5.37 -12.00
CA GLU A 25 20.98 -5.59 -13.35
C GLU A 25 20.03 -5.08 -14.44
N PHE A 26 18.73 -5.37 -14.28
CA PHE A 26 17.71 -4.90 -15.21
C PHE A 26 17.67 -3.38 -15.25
N MET A 27 17.67 -2.72 -14.09
CA MET A 27 17.67 -1.26 -14.00
C MET A 27 18.92 -0.68 -14.66
N LYS A 28 20.11 -1.20 -14.35
CA LYS A 28 21.37 -0.73 -14.95
C LYS A 28 21.39 -0.86 -16.47
N LYS A 29 20.76 -1.90 -17.03
CA LYS A 29 20.68 -2.13 -18.48
C LYS A 29 19.61 -1.27 -19.17
N ASN A 30 18.57 -0.84 -18.46
CA ASN A 30 17.37 -0.24 -19.06
C ASN A 30 17.10 1.22 -18.68
N THR A 31 17.93 1.83 -17.85
CA THR A 31 17.79 3.24 -17.48
C THR A 31 18.84 4.15 -18.13
N LYS A 32 18.58 5.46 -18.07
CA LYS A 32 19.48 6.56 -18.40
C LYS A 32 19.28 7.67 -17.37
N GLU A 33 20.30 8.51 -17.19
CA GLU A 33 20.17 9.75 -16.41
C GLU A 33 19.79 10.90 -17.33
N ILE A 34 18.88 11.76 -16.88
CA ILE A 34 18.62 13.05 -17.52
C ILE A 34 18.87 14.17 -16.51
N SER A 35 19.48 15.25 -16.99
CA SER A 35 19.76 16.43 -16.18
C SER A 35 18.46 17.18 -15.88
N VAL A 36 18.27 17.54 -14.62
CA VAL A 36 17.14 18.33 -14.17
C VAL A 36 17.41 19.80 -14.45
N PRO A 37 16.56 20.48 -15.23
CA PRO A 37 16.74 21.89 -15.52
C PRO A 37 16.27 22.75 -14.34
N GLU A 38 16.65 24.03 -14.35
CA GLU A 38 16.05 24.99 -13.43
C GLU A 38 14.54 25.14 -13.74
N PHE A 39 13.70 24.84 -12.75
CA PHE A 39 12.26 24.92 -12.94
C PHE A 39 11.72 26.33 -12.88
N SER A 40 10.78 26.63 -13.77
CA SER A 40 9.95 27.82 -13.68
C SER A 40 9.17 27.86 -12.36
N SER A 41 8.87 29.08 -11.90
CA SER A 41 8.02 29.28 -10.72
C SER A 41 6.64 28.63 -10.85
N SER A 42 6.11 28.49 -12.07
CA SER A 42 4.84 27.80 -12.32
C SER A 42 4.95 26.31 -12.01
N TYR A 43 5.98 25.64 -12.54
CA TYR A 43 6.20 24.22 -12.28
C TYR A 43 6.39 23.94 -10.78
N LYS A 44 7.20 24.76 -10.10
CA LYS A 44 7.40 24.63 -8.65
C LYS A 44 6.08 24.74 -7.87
N LYS A 45 5.20 25.68 -8.24
CA LYS A 45 3.86 25.82 -7.64
C LYS A 45 2.99 24.58 -7.89
N ASP A 46 3.00 24.04 -9.10
CA ASP A 46 2.22 22.85 -9.45
C ASP A 46 2.71 21.60 -8.71
N ALA A 47 4.03 21.42 -8.61
CA ALA A 47 4.64 20.34 -7.85
C ALA A 47 4.31 20.45 -6.35
N LEU A 48 4.41 21.64 -5.77
CA LEU A 48 4.02 21.89 -4.37
C LEU A 48 2.53 21.65 -4.13
N PHE A 49 1.66 21.99 -5.09
CA PHE A 49 0.25 21.66 -5.02
C PHE A 49 0.02 20.15 -5.00
N ILE A 50 0.71 19.40 -5.87
CA ILE A 50 0.61 17.94 -5.91
C ILE A 50 1.16 17.29 -4.65
N ILE A 51 2.26 17.78 -4.09
CA ILE A 51 2.76 17.32 -2.77
C ILE A 51 1.66 17.46 -1.72
N LYS A 52 0.94 18.58 -1.67
CA LYS A 52 -0.17 18.77 -0.73
C LYS A 52 -1.29 17.76 -0.95
N GLU A 53 -1.72 17.54 -2.19
CA GLU A 53 -2.75 16.55 -2.52
C GLU A 53 -2.32 15.13 -2.12
N LEU A 54 -1.05 14.77 -2.37
CA LEU A 54 -0.49 13.48 -1.99
C LEU A 54 -0.39 13.31 -0.47
N VAL A 55 -0.02 14.36 0.28
CA VAL A 55 -0.01 14.32 1.76
C VAL A 55 -1.42 14.11 2.32
N ILE A 56 -2.44 14.71 1.70
CA ILE A 56 -3.84 14.44 2.08
C ILE A 56 -4.20 12.98 1.80
N ALA A 57 -3.82 12.46 0.62
CA ALA A 57 -4.02 11.06 0.26
C ALA A 57 -3.33 10.10 1.24
N GLN A 58 -2.08 10.40 1.60
CA GLN A 58 -1.26 9.63 2.53
C GLN A 58 -1.98 9.49 3.88
N LYS A 59 -2.43 10.61 4.46
CA LYS A 59 -3.18 10.60 5.73
C LYS A 59 -4.47 9.80 5.63
N GLU A 60 -5.22 9.94 4.54
CA GLU A 60 -6.46 9.18 4.34
C GLU A 60 -6.19 7.66 4.26
N VAL A 61 -5.09 7.24 3.61
CA VAL A 61 -4.67 5.84 3.55
C VAL A 61 -4.24 5.34 4.94
N GLU A 62 -3.44 6.11 5.67
CA GLU A 62 -2.99 5.76 7.03
C GLU A 62 -4.16 5.59 7.99
N GLU A 63 -5.11 6.53 7.99
CA GLU A 63 -6.32 6.45 8.82
C GLU A 63 -7.13 5.20 8.50
N LYS A 64 -7.33 4.89 7.21
CA LYS A 64 -8.05 3.68 6.77
C LYS A 64 -7.32 2.40 7.14
N LEU A 65 -6.00 2.35 6.95
CA LEU A 65 -5.15 1.21 7.33
C LEU A 65 -5.24 0.96 8.85
N ASN A 66 -5.04 2.00 9.65
CA ASN A 66 -5.12 1.91 11.10
C ASN A 66 -6.49 1.44 11.57
N SER A 67 -7.57 1.97 10.99
CA SER A 67 -8.94 1.56 11.33
C SER A 67 -9.22 0.12 10.91
N PHE A 68 -8.80 -0.28 9.71
CA PHE A 68 -8.94 -1.65 9.21
C PHE A 68 -8.22 -2.67 10.11
N VAL A 69 -6.94 -2.43 10.40
CA VAL A 69 -6.12 -3.30 11.27
C VAL A 69 -6.72 -3.37 12.68
N SER A 70 -7.18 -2.24 13.22
CA SER A 70 -7.81 -2.21 14.56
C SER A 70 -9.11 -3.01 14.60
N MET A 71 -9.98 -2.89 13.59
CA MET A 71 -11.22 -3.67 13.52
C MET A 71 -10.95 -5.16 13.35
N TYR A 72 -9.99 -5.53 12.51
CA TYR A 72 -9.61 -6.93 12.35
C TYR A 72 -9.08 -7.52 13.67
N LYS A 73 -8.22 -6.78 14.39
CA LYS A 73 -7.74 -7.19 15.71
C LYS A 73 -8.89 -7.45 16.70
N ILE A 74 -9.89 -6.59 16.73
CA ILE A 74 -11.09 -6.78 17.58
C ILE A 74 -11.84 -8.07 17.22
N ILE A 75 -11.96 -8.38 15.92
CA ILE A 75 -12.60 -9.60 15.44
C ILE A 75 -11.79 -10.82 15.88
N ASP A 76 -10.47 -10.79 15.68
CA ASP A 76 -9.55 -11.87 16.04
C ASP A 76 -9.62 -12.18 17.54
N GLU A 77 -9.51 -11.16 18.40
CA GLU A 77 -9.60 -11.29 19.85
C GLU A 77 -10.95 -11.87 20.31
N LYS A 78 -12.07 -11.48 19.67
CA LYS A 78 -13.39 -12.04 19.99
C LYS A 78 -13.54 -13.48 19.56
N ILE A 79 -13.01 -13.84 18.39
CA ILE A 79 -13.02 -15.22 17.89
C ILE A 79 -12.18 -16.11 18.81
N GLU A 80 -10.97 -15.68 19.19
CA GLU A 80 -10.11 -16.39 20.15
C GLU A 80 -10.80 -16.58 21.51
N LEU A 81 -11.47 -15.54 22.02
CA LEU A 81 -12.22 -15.60 23.27
C LEU A 81 -13.35 -16.63 23.20
N LEU A 82 -14.18 -16.59 22.16
CA LEU A 82 -15.31 -17.52 22.00
C LEU A 82 -14.82 -18.96 21.80
N THR A 83 -13.71 -19.15 21.08
CA THR A 83 -13.12 -20.46 20.83
C THR A 83 -12.51 -21.05 22.10
N SER A 84 -11.74 -20.26 22.86
CA SER A 84 -11.14 -20.70 24.14
C SER A 84 -12.19 -21.01 25.22
N GLN A 85 -13.37 -20.40 25.14
CA GLN A 85 -14.52 -20.74 25.99
C GLN A 85 -15.31 -21.96 25.51
N GLY A 86 -14.92 -22.57 24.39
CA GLY A 86 -15.65 -23.68 23.76
C GLY A 86 -17.03 -23.30 23.23
N LYS A 87 -17.30 -22.01 23.01
CA LYS A 87 -18.60 -21.49 22.58
C LYS A 87 -18.78 -21.52 21.07
N ILE A 88 -17.68 -21.49 20.33
CA ILE A 88 -17.66 -21.70 18.88
C ILE A 88 -16.58 -22.71 18.52
N GLN A 89 -16.80 -23.45 17.45
CA GLN A 89 -15.79 -24.27 16.81
C GLN A 89 -15.51 -23.69 15.43
N LEU A 90 -14.27 -23.33 15.16
CA LEU A 90 -13.86 -22.76 13.88
C LEU A 90 -13.55 -23.89 12.90
N ASN A 91 -13.91 -23.67 11.63
CA ASN A 91 -13.28 -24.39 10.54
C ASN A 91 -11.96 -23.68 10.21
N ASP A 92 -10.84 -24.34 10.50
CA ASP A 92 -9.49 -23.81 10.27
C ASP A 92 -9.26 -23.35 8.83
N GLN A 93 -9.84 -24.04 7.84
CA GLN A 93 -9.69 -23.68 6.43
C GLN A 93 -10.42 -22.38 6.09
N ASP A 94 -11.64 -22.21 6.59
CA ASP A 94 -12.43 -21.01 6.29
C ASP A 94 -11.90 -19.80 7.05
N TYR A 95 -11.49 -19.99 8.31
CA TYR A 95 -10.84 -18.96 9.10
C TYR A 95 -9.50 -18.52 8.49
N LYS A 96 -8.72 -19.46 7.95
CA LYS A 96 -7.50 -19.12 7.20
C LYS A 96 -7.80 -18.27 5.97
N LYS A 97 -8.79 -18.62 5.14
CA LYS A 97 -9.17 -17.82 3.96
C LYS A 97 -9.55 -16.39 4.33
N ILE A 98 -10.28 -16.23 5.44
CA ILE A 98 -10.65 -14.93 5.98
C ILE A 98 -9.39 -14.13 6.34
N LYS A 99 -8.46 -14.74 7.09
CA LYS A 99 -7.18 -14.12 7.47
C LYS A 99 -6.34 -13.75 6.25
N ASP A 100 -6.26 -14.61 5.26
CA ASP A 100 -5.52 -14.36 4.01
C ASP A 100 -6.13 -13.15 3.27
N SER A 101 -7.47 -13.07 3.17
CA SER A 101 -8.16 -11.91 2.58
C SER A 101 -7.88 -10.60 3.34
N PHE A 102 -7.79 -10.65 4.66
CA PHE A 102 -7.42 -9.50 5.49
C PHE A 102 -5.99 -9.03 5.19
N LEU A 103 -5.04 -9.96 5.17
CA LEU A 103 -3.63 -9.69 4.87
C LEU A 103 -3.44 -9.14 3.45
N GLU A 104 -4.20 -9.63 2.47
CA GLU A 104 -4.18 -9.10 1.10
C GLU A 104 -4.61 -7.64 1.03
N TYR A 105 -5.70 -7.27 1.74
CA TYR A 105 -6.17 -5.90 1.75
C TYR A 105 -5.24 -4.96 2.55
N GLU A 106 -4.71 -5.42 3.68
CA GLU A 106 -3.68 -4.70 4.43
C GLU A 106 -2.43 -4.45 3.56
N LYS A 107 -1.98 -5.47 2.83
CA LYS A 107 -0.85 -5.35 1.89
C LYS A 107 -1.16 -4.33 0.79
N PHE A 108 -2.36 -4.34 0.23
CA PHE A 108 -2.79 -3.36 -0.77
C PHE A 108 -2.71 -1.92 -0.21
N LEU A 109 -3.25 -1.67 0.99
CA LEU A 109 -3.19 -0.34 1.61
C LEU A 109 -1.74 0.10 1.86
N ASN A 110 -0.87 -0.80 2.33
CA ASN A 110 0.55 -0.52 2.52
C ASN A 110 1.27 -0.21 1.20
N GLN A 111 0.96 -0.92 0.11
CA GLN A 111 1.52 -0.63 -1.21
C GLN A 111 1.12 0.76 -1.70
N VAL A 112 -0.15 1.12 -1.55
CA VAL A 112 -0.63 2.46 -1.89
C VAL A 112 0.06 3.53 -1.04
N LEU A 113 0.22 3.29 0.26
CA LEU A 113 0.94 4.20 1.16
C LEU A 113 2.39 4.39 0.72
N GLN A 114 3.08 3.32 0.34
CA GLN A 114 4.46 3.37 -0.16
C GLN A 114 4.55 4.14 -1.48
N GLU A 115 3.64 3.91 -2.42
CA GLU A 115 3.59 4.61 -3.70
C GLU A 115 3.39 6.13 -3.51
N VAL A 116 2.41 6.52 -2.69
CA VAL A 116 2.13 7.92 -2.37
C VAL A 116 3.33 8.56 -1.67
N THR A 117 3.93 7.89 -0.69
CA THR A 117 5.11 8.38 0.03
C THR A 117 6.30 8.59 -0.91
N SER A 118 6.53 7.65 -1.83
CA SER A 118 7.62 7.72 -2.81
C SER A 118 7.45 8.91 -3.76
N GLU A 119 6.23 9.17 -4.22
CA GLU A 119 5.94 10.34 -5.06
C GLU A 119 6.12 11.65 -4.28
N ILE A 120 5.69 11.72 -3.01
CA ILE A 120 5.95 12.90 -2.15
C ILE A 120 7.45 13.17 -2.08
N VAL A 121 8.25 12.17 -1.71
CA VAL A 121 9.70 12.29 -1.60
C VAL A 121 10.32 12.73 -2.92
N PHE A 122 9.88 12.14 -4.04
CA PHE A 122 10.35 12.50 -5.36
C PHE A 122 10.13 14.00 -5.66
N TYR A 123 8.90 14.50 -5.51
CA TYR A 123 8.62 15.91 -5.79
C TYR A 123 9.26 16.86 -4.78
N SER A 124 9.30 16.49 -3.49
CA SER A 124 9.99 17.26 -2.45
C SER A 124 11.47 17.41 -2.76
N ASN A 125 12.13 16.35 -3.22
CA ASN A 125 13.53 16.40 -3.65
C ASN A 125 13.71 17.15 -4.98
N LEU A 126 12.68 17.23 -5.81
CA LEU A 126 12.73 17.93 -7.09
C LEU A 126 12.63 19.45 -6.94
N VAL A 127 11.81 19.93 -5.99
CA VAL A 127 11.56 21.38 -5.79
C VAL A 127 12.02 21.93 -4.44
N GLY A 128 12.70 21.12 -3.63
CA GLY A 128 13.22 21.49 -2.32
C GLY A 128 14.45 22.40 -2.36
N GLU A 129 15.03 22.64 -1.18
CA GLU A 129 16.21 23.52 -1.02
C GLU A 129 17.46 22.99 -1.72
N LYS A 130 17.59 21.67 -1.83
CA LYS A 130 18.65 20.97 -2.59
C LYS A 130 17.99 20.14 -3.68
N PRO A 131 17.59 20.75 -4.80
CA PRO A 131 16.90 20.04 -5.86
C PRO A 131 17.82 19.00 -6.48
N LEU A 132 17.24 17.87 -6.90
CA LEU A 132 17.96 16.85 -7.65
C LEU A 132 18.56 17.46 -8.93
N GLU A 133 19.84 17.23 -9.16
CA GLU A 133 20.53 17.65 -10.39
C GLU A 133 20.25 16.68 -11.56
N LYS A 134 19.96 15.42 -11.23
CA LYS A 134 19.71 14.35 -12.19
C LYS A 134 18.62 13.42 -11.70
N ILE A 135 17.90 12.82 -12.64
CA ILE A 135 16.94 11.75 -12.37
C ILE A 135 17.23 10.55 -13.27
N THR A 136 17.05 9.35 -12.72
CA THR A 136 17.14 8.10 -13.46
C THR A 136 15.77 7.80 -14.07
N VAL A 137 15.73 7.62 -15.40
CA VAL A 137 14.53 7.28 -16.16
C VAL A 137 14.77 6.08 -17.06
N PHE A 138 13.72 5.42 -17.53
CA PHE A 138 13.88 4.35 -18.52
C PHE A 138 14.41 4.91 -19.85
N LYS A 139 15.15 4.09 -20.61
CA LYS A 139 15.76 4.51 -21.89
C LYS A 139 14.74 5.01 -22.91
N ASN A 140 13.50 4.52 -22.86
CA ASN A 140 12.39 4.94 -23.71
C ASN A 140 11.71 6.25 -23.27
N ALA A 141 12.06 6.81 -22.11
CA ALA A 141 11.56 8.11 -21.69
C ALA A 141 12.09 9.22 -22.62
N PRO A 142 11.37 10.34 -22.77
CA PRO A 142 11.88 11.51 -23.49
C PRO A 142 13.24 11.97 -22.95
N ASP A 143 14.13 12.44 -23.84
CA ASP A 143 15.39 13.08 -23.43
C ASP A 143 15.17 14.46 -22.81
N ASP A 144 14.05 15.10 -23.15
CA ASP A 144 13.63 16.37 -22.56
C ASP A 144 13.06 16.12 -21.14
N ALA A 145 13.86 16.48 -20.14
CA ALA A 145 13.50 16.39 -18.73
C ALA A 145 12.28 17.25 -18.38
N VAL A 146 12.09 18.41 -19.00
CA VAL A 146 10.91 19.26 -18.74
C VAL A 146 9.65 18.55 -19.21
N LEU A 147 9.68 17.99 -20.41
CA LEU A 147 8.54 17.26 -20.98
C LEU A 147 8.21 16.04 -20.12
N PHE A 148 9.21 15.21 -19.82
CA PHE A 148 9.05 14.02 -18.98
C PHE A 148 8.44 14.36 -17.61
N LEU A 149 8.98 15.39 -16.94
CA LEU A 149 8.55 15.78 -15.60
C LEU A 149 7.15 16.39 -15.59
N ASN A 150 6.76 17.12 -16.63
CA ASN A 150 5.39 17.61 -16.79
C ASN A 150 4.39 16.47 -17.00
N ASP A 151 4.75 15.47 -17.80
CA ASP A 151 3.89 14.31 -18.03
C ASP A 151 3.80 13.40 -16.82
N LYS A 152 4.91 13.23 -16.09
CA LYS A 152 4.91 12.56 -14.78
C LYS A 152 4.00 13.31 -13.80
N LEU A 153 4.12 14.64 -13.71
CA LEU A 153 3.29 15.49 -12.85
C LEU A 153 1.79 15.35 -13.15
N LYS A 154 1.39 15.34 -14.42
CA LYS A 154 0.00 15.08 -14.84
C LYS A 154 -0.45 13.66 -14.46
N SER A 155 0.40 12.66 -14.68
CA SER A 155 0.12 11.26 -14.36
C SER A 155 -0.05 11.06 -12.87
N THR A 156 0.84 11.59 -12.03
CA THR A 156 0.73 11.54 -10.56
C THR A 156 -0.53 12.23 -10.09
N LYS A 157 -0.89 13.39 -10.65
CA LYS A 157 -2.15 14.07 -10.31
C LYS A 157 -3.39 13.22 -10.63
N LYS A 158 -3.38 12.52 -11.77
CA LYS A 158 -4.46 11.61 -12.16
C LYS A 158 -4.51 10.38 -11.25
N TYR A 159 -3.35 9.78 -10.95
CA TYR A 159 -3.20 8.65 -10.05
C TYR A 159 -3.74 9.00 -8.66
N ALA A 160 -3.28 10.09 -8.03
CA ALA A 160 -3.72 10.50 -6.70
C ALA A 160 -5.26 10.62 -6.61
N LYS A 161 -5.89 11.26 -7.60
CA LYS A 161 -7.35 11.39 -7.65
C LYS A 161 -8.08 10.05 -7.77
N ASN A 162 -7.59 9.17 -8.66
CA ASN A 162 -8.21 7.87 -8.88
C ASN A 162 -8.02 6.95 -7.68
N THR A 163 -6.80 6.86 -7.15
CA THR A 163 -6.46 6.04 -5.98
C THR A 163 -7.29 6.45 -4.76
N ILE A 164 -7.42 7.75 -4.46
CA ILE A 164 -8.29 8.22 -3.36
C ILE A 164 -9.73 7.78 -3.57
N LYS A 165 -10.27 7.93 -4.79
CA LYS A 165 -11.63 7.52 -5.11
C LYS A 165 -11.83 6.01 -4.90
N ASP A 166 -10.91 5.21 -5.44
CA ASP A 166 -10.99 3.75 -5.38
C ASP A 166 -10.81 3.24 -3.94
N LEU A 167 -9.90 3.85 -3.17
CA LEU A 167 -9.73 3.60 -1.73
C LEU A 167 -11.01 3.88 -0.95
N ARG A 168 -11.73 4.97 -1.23
CA ARG A 168 -13.00 5.28 -0.56
C ARG A 168 -14.06 4.22 -0.84
N ILE A 169 -14.16 3.79 -2.10
CA ILE A 169 -15.13 2.77 -2.53
C ILE A 169 -14.80 1.41 -1.91
N GLY A 170 -13.53 0.98 -2.00
CA GLY A 170 -13.05 -0.28 -1.45
C GLY A 170 -13.20 -0.33 0.06
N TYR A 171 -12.73 0.70 0.76
CA TYR A 171 -12.79 0.78 2.22
C TYR A 171 -14.22 0.75 2.74
N SER A 172 -15.16 1.43 2.09
CA SER A 172 -16.57 1.44 2.52
C SER A 172 -17.17 0.03 2.60
N ARG A 173 -16.84 -0.84 1.62
CA ARG A 173 -17.32 -2.22 1.61
C ARG A 173 -16.76 -3.02 2.78
N TYR A 174 -15.44 -3.01 2.95
CA TYR A 174 -14.78 -3.70 4.07
C TYR A 174 -15.25 -3.16 5.42
N PHE A 175 -15.37 -1.84 5.56
CA PHE A 175 -15.75 -1.20 6.82
C PHE A 175 -17.15 -1.64 7.28
N VAL A 176 -18.14 -1.63 6.39
CA VAL A 176 -19.51 -2.04 6.73
C VAL A 176 -19.55 -3.52 7.13
N ASP A 177 -18.86 -4.38 6.37
CA ASP A 177 -18.83 -5.82 6.65
C ASP A 177 -18.13 -6.11 7.99
N LEU A 178 -17.03 -5.41 8.29
CA LEU A 178 -16.31 -5.58 9.56
C LEU A 178 -17.12 -5.10 10.77
N GLN A 179 -17.80 -3.96 10.65
CA GLN A 179 -18.68 -3.48 11.72
C GLN A 179 -19.81 -4.47 12.01
N GLU A 180 -20.40 -5.06 10.98
CA GLU A 180 -21.45 -6.07 11.13
C GLU A 180 -20.90 -7.35 11.78
N GLN A 181 -19.70 -7.80 11.38
CA GLN A 181 -19.04 -8.94 12.02
C GLN A 181 -18.75 -8.68 13.51
N ILE A 182 -18.22 -7.49 13.85
CA ILE A 182 -17.99 -7.09 15.24
C ILE A 182 -19.29 -7.14 16.04
N ARG A 183 -20.39 -6.55 15.51
CA ARG A 183 -21.70 -6.55 16.17
C ARG A 183 -22.23 -7.96 16.44
N ARG A 184 -22.06 -8.88 15.49
CA ARG A 184 -22.47 -10.29 15.66
C ARG A 184 -21.63 -10.99 16.72
N LEU A 185 -20.33 -10.77 16.72
CA LEU A 185 -19.43 -11.32 17.73
C LEU A 185 -19.72 -10.74 19.13
N ASP A 186 -20.03 -9.45 19.23
CA ASP A 186 -20.47 -8.82 20.48
C ASP A 186 -21.73 -9.47 21.04
N TYR A 187 -22.73 -9.71 20.19
CA TYR A 187 -23.94 -10.42 20.57
C TYR A 187 -23.63 -11.82 21.13
N LEU A 188 -22.79 -12.59 20.44
CA LEU A 188 -22.37 -13.92 20.90
C LEU A 188 -21.64 -13.86 22.24
N VAL A 189 -20.72 -12.91 22.43
CA VAL A 189 -19.98 -12.72 23.70
C VAL A 189 -20.92 -12.35 24.86
N LEU A 190 -21.96 -11.55 24.63
CA LEU A 190 -22.92 -11.16 25.66
C LEU A 190 -23.84 -12.32 26.06
N HIS A 191 -24.41 -13.03 25.09
CA HIS A 191 -25.34 -14.12 25.36
C HIS A 191 -24.66 -15.36 25.97
N THR A 192 -23.39 -15.59 25.66
CA THR A 192 -22.60 -16.68 26.28
C THR A 192 -22.19 -16.40 27.73
N LYS A 193 -22.10 -15.12 28.14
CA LYS A 193 -21.89 -14.74 29.55
C LYS A 193 -23.14 -14.90 30.41
N ALA A 194 -24.33 -14.73 29.84
CA ALA A 194 -25.60 -14.84 30.56
C ALA A 194 -25.93 -16.27 31.01
N GLU A 195 -25.46 -17.29 30.29
CA GLU A 195 -25.70 -18.72 30.60
C GLU A 195 -24.86 -19.26 31.78
N LYS A 196 -23.90 -18.51 32.33
CA LYS A 196 -23.05 -18.93 33.47
C LYS A 196 -23.60 -18.53 34.85
N LYS A 197 -24.91 -18.33 34.97
CA LYS A 197 -25.60 -18.14 36.25
C LYS A 197 -26.50 -19.34 36.51
N ASP A 198 -25.91 -20.43 37.01
CA ASP A 198 -26.59 -21.46 37.80
C ASP A 198 -25.60 -21.99 38.84
#